data_AF-M4SWW4-F1
#
_entry.id   AF-M4SWW4-F1
#
_cell.length_a   1.000
_cell.length_b   1.000
_cell.length_c   1.000
_cell.angle_alpha   90.00
_cell.angle_beta   90.00
_cell.angle_gamma   90.00
#
_symmetry.space_group_name_H-M   'P 1'
#
loop_
_entity.id
_entity.type
_entity.pdbx_description
1 polymer ?
#
loop_
_entity_poly.entity_id
_entity_poly.type
_entity_poly.pdbx_seq_one_letter_code
_entity_poly.pdbx_strand_id
1 'polypeptide(L)'
;MWFIFLILALWKPDTANAAGENVNGLEFNVLCHIVNLANAEKIEDVKTNDLEAQATKAWEEIDNIFTVTANDTYYAEGSTATQNGTPEESNAKKARVEAWVKKRQDVENQNKEGSTTAKRYVRKSRSAMRLDTQHKLDKLFITASKLQGQIASTQSQIYAKEQEIKKALRTALIGGTRAGTGAKPAADTQAFGNAYTTSCAGNAGPGKSLANDLVCLCGATTSTGARTLKMCTSATAAGGYTQDIGSAANALTVYGKPQPICAKTAATEDATPEAITEAIAAFTGALGRHTGLTTATNKGAYVFGKGEDNAAECTGGAGSQQSCVNYHGVITKAQEKR
;
A
#
# COMPACT_ATOMS: atom_id res chain seq x y z
N MET A 1 20.42 -13.11 -8.12
CA MET A 1 21.46 -13.74 -7.25
C MET A 1 22.70 -12.84 -7.10
N TRP A 2 22.48 -11.55 -6.81
CA TRP A 2 23.54 -10.53 -6.62
C TRP A 2 23.24 -9.58 -5.44
N PHE A 3 22.19 -9.87 -4.66
CA PHE A 3 21.76 -9.08 -3.49
C PHE A 3 22.24 -9.66 -2.15
N ILE A 4 22.67 -10.92 -2.10
CA ILE A 4 23.14 -11.57 -0.87
C ILE A 4 24.57 -11.11 -0.48
N PHE A 5 25.36 -10.61 -1.42
CA PHE A 5 26.74 -10.15 -1.14
C PHE A 5 26.84 -8.73 -0.57
N LEU A 6 25.78 -7.91 -0.68
CA LEU A 6 25.81 -6.53 -0.15
C LEU A 6 25.45 -6.45 1.34
N ILE A 7 24.77 -7.47 1.88
CA ILE A 7 24.43 -7.56 3.32
C ILE A 7 25.64 -7.97 4.17
N LEU A 8 26.66 -8.61 3.58
CA LEU A 8 27.87 -9.04 4.29
C LEU A 8 29.00 -7.99 4.31
N ALA A 9 28.93 -6.92 3.52
CA ALA A 9 30.01 -5.94 3.39
C ALA A 9 29.99 -4.81 4.44
N LEU A 10 28.97 -4.75 5.31
CA LEU A 10 28.87 -3.75 6.39
C LEU A 10 29.19 -4.31 7.78
N TRP A 11 29.61 -5.57 7.88
CA TRP A 11 30.04 -6.18 9.14
C TRP A 11 31.52 -5.89 9.42
N LYS A 12 31.78 -4.80 10.15
CA LYS A 12 32.91 -4.77 11.08
C LYS A 12 32.36 -5.08 12.48
N PRO A 13 32.83 -6.15 13.15
CA PRO A 13 32.45 -6.42 14.52
C PRO A 13 33.29 -5.50 15.40
N ASP A 14 32.75 -4.34 15.78
CA ASP A 14 33.30 -3.64 16.94
C ASP A 14 32.80 -4.38 18.18
N THR A 15 33.69 -5.18 18.76
CA THR A 15 33.51 -5.80 20.07
C THR A 15 33.90 -4.79 21.15
N ALA A 16 32.96 -4.13 21.84
CA ALA A 16 33.29 -3.40 23.06
C ALA A 16 32.09 -3.10 23.97
N ASN A 17 31.56 -4.13 24.65
CA ASN A 17 30.64 -4.07 25.81
C ASN A 17 30.89 -2.86 26.76
N ALA A 18 30.38 -1.69 26.39
CA ALA A 18 30.43 -0.45 27.15
C ALA A 18 29.17 0.34 26.85
N ALA A 19 28.64 1.03 27.86
CA ALA A 19 27.38 1.77 27.78
C ALA A 19 27.42 2.87 26.69
N GLY A 20 27.01 2.54 25.46
CA GLY A 20 27.02 3.44 24.30
C GLY A 20 26.97 2.77 22.91
N GLU A 21 26.67 1.48 22.79
CA GLU A 21 26.79 0.73 21.53
C GLU A 21 25.46 0.49 20.78
N ASN A 22 25.56 0.30 19.46
CA ASN A 22 24.48 -0.01 18.52
C ASN A 22 23.99 -1.47 18.63
N VAL A 23 23.55 -1.86 19.83
CA VAL A 23 23.19 -3.24 20.16
C VAL A 23 21.99 -3.80 19.39
N ASN A 24 21.07 -2.93 18.97
CA ASN A 24 19.85 -3.25 18.20
C ASN A 24 19.98 -2.84 16.72
N GLY A 25 21.20 -2.59 16.23
CA GLY A 25 21.41 -2.02 14.91
C GLY A 25 20.91 -2.86 13.74
N LEU A 26 20.94 -4.19 13.87
CA LEU A 26 20.40 -5.08 12.83
C LEU A 26 18.88 -5.02 12.81
N GLU A 27 18.27 -5.14 13.98
CA GLU A 27 16.83 -5.09 14.21
C GLU A 27 16.27 -3.74 13.76
N PHE A 28 17.00 -2.66 14.03
CA PHE A 28 16.66 -1.32 13.55
C PHE A 28 16.68 -1.23 12.03
N ASN A 29 17.72 -1.76 11.37
CA ASN A 29 17.78 -1.76 9.90
C ASN A 29 16.64 -2.58 9.29
N VAL A 30 16.38 -3.78 9.80
CA VAL A 30 15.25 -4.63 9.36
C VAL A 30 13.93 -3.86 9.51
N LEU A 31 13.70 -3.24 10.66
CA LEU A 31 12.48 -2.48 10.89
C LEU A 31 12.39 -1.22 10.03
N CYS A 32 13.51 -0.54 9.76
CA CYS A 32 13.56 0.61 8.85
C CYS A 32 13.21 0.22 7.41
N HIS A 33 13.61 -0.95 6.92
CA HIS A 33 13.18 -1.44 5.61
C HIS A 33 11.66 -1.60 5.55
N ILE A 34 11.07 -2.24 6.56
CA ILE A 34 9.62 -2.47 6.65
C ILE A 34 8.87 -1.12 6.75
N VAL A 35 9.36 -0.22 7.61
CA VAL A 35 8.81 1.12 7.79
C VAL A 35 8.87 1.91 6.50
N ASN A 36 9.98 1.88 5.76
CA ASN A 36 10.11 2.61 4.49
C ASN A 36 9.21 2.03 3.40
N LEU A 37 9.10 0.71 3.29
CA LEU A 37 8.15 0.04 2.38
C LEU A 37 6.72 0.51 2.65
N ALA A 38 6.27 0.44 3.91
CA ALA A 38 4.92 0.86 4.30
C ALA A 38 4.72 2.39 4.13
N ASN A 39 5.75 3.18 4.42
CA ASN A 39 5.70 4.64 4.35
C ASN A 39 5.69 5.16 2.91
N ALA A 40 6.28 4.44 1.96
CA ALA A 40 6.36 4.89 0.57
C ALA A 40 5.01 4.81 -0.17
N GLU A 41 4.15 3.84 0.21
CA GLU A 41 2.88 3.55 -0.47
C GLU A 41 3.02 3.36 -1.98
N LYS A 42 4.22 2.95 -2.42
CA LYS A 42 4.48 2.63 -3.81
C LYS A 42 3.97 1.22 -4.07
N ILE A 43 3.01 1.13 -4.96
CA ILE A 43 2.48 -0.14 -5.46
C ILE A 43 3.08 -0.28 -6.85
N GLU A 44 3.57 -1.48 -7.17
CA GLU A 44 4.10 -1.76 -8.50
C GLU A 44 3.03 -1.47 -9.55
N ASP A 45 3.37 -0.56 -10.47
CA ASP A 45 2.56 -0.33 -11.66
C ASP A 45 3.00 -1.34 -12.73
N VAL A 46 2.18 -2.36 -12.94
CA VAL A 46 2.40 -3.34 -13.99
C VAL A 46 2.10 -2.65 -15.33
N LYS A 47 3.12 -2.03 -15.91
CA LYS A 47 3.02 -1.29 -17.17
C LYS A 47 2.31 -2.14 -18.23
N THR A 48 1.16 -1.66 -18.69
CA THR A 48 0.39 -2.29 -19.75
C THR A 48 0.78 -1.77 -21.14
N ASN A 49 2.01 -1.28 -21.39
CA ASN A 49 2.50 -0.85 -22.72
C ASN A 49 1.44 -0.25 -23.66
N ASP A 50 0.69 0.76 -23.21
CA ASP A 50 -0.40 1.43 -23.93
C ASP A 50 -1.58 0.56 -24.41
N LEU A 51 -1.70 -0.70 -23.95
CA LEU A 51 -2.77 -1.62 -24.34
C LEU A 51 -4.16 -1.08 -24.00
N GLU A 52 -4.32 -0.37 -22.89
CA GLU A 52 -5.60 0.24 -22.51
C GLU A 52 -6.01 1.35 -23.50
N ALA A 53 -5.06 2.21 -23.88
CA ALA A 53 -5.29 3.27 -24.85
C ALA A 53 -5.59 2.69 -26.24
N GLN A 54 -4.89 1.63 -26.64
CA GLN A 54 -5.14 0.93 -27.90
C GLN A 54 -6.50 0.23 -27.90
N ALA A 55 -6.88 -0.44 -26.81
CA ALA A 55 -8.17 -1.09 -26.66
C ALA A 55 -9.32 -0.07 -26.70
N THR A 56 -9.15 1.07 -26.04
CA THR A 56 -10.13 2.17 -26.06
C THR A 56 -10.31 2.72 -27.47
N LYS A 57 -9.21 3.04 -28.18
CA LYS A 57 -9.28 3.50 -29.58
C LYS A 57 -9.93 2.48 -30.51
N ALA A 58 -9.62 1.19 -30.34
CA ALA A 58 -10.21 0.13 -31.14
C ALA A 58 -11.72 0.00 -30.87
N TRP A 59 -12.14 0.11 -29.60
CA TRP A 59 -13.55 0.13 -29.25
C TRP A 59 -14.27 1.36 -29.82
N GLU A 60 -13.68 2.55 -29.72
CA GLU A 60 -14.24 3.79 -30.28
C GLU A 60 -14.42 3.69 -31.80
N GLU A 61 -13.47 3.10 -32.53
CA GLU A 61 -13.60 2.88 -33.97
C GLU A 61 -14.78 1.94 -34.28
N ILE A 62 -14.92 0.84 -33.53
CA ILE A 62 -16.03 -0.10 -33.70
C ILE A 62 -17.38 0.56 -33.37
N ASP A 63 -17.44 1.36 -32.30
CA ASP A 63 -18.63 2.10 -31.88
C ASP A 63 -19.03 3.17 -32.91
N ASN A 64 -18.07 3.89 -33.50
CA ASN A 64 -18.31 4.85 -34.56
C ASN A 64 -18.83 4.17 -35.84
N ILE A 65 -18.21 3.06 -36.25
CA ILE A 65 -18.68 2.26 -37.39
C ILE A 65 -20.09 1.74 -37.10
N PHE A 66 -20.35 1.21 -35.91
CA PHE A 66 -21.69 0.74 -35.54
C PHE A 66 -22.70 1.88 -35.58
N THR A 67 -22.37 3.05 -35.04
CA THR A 67 -23.22 4.25 -35.04
C THR A 67 -23.66 4.63 -36.44
N VAL A 68 -22.73 4.76 -37.40
CA VAL A 68 -23.08 5.13 -38.79
C VAL A 68 -23.66 3.98 -39.60
N THR A 69 -23.68 2.75 -39.07
CA THR A 69 -24.22 1.57 -39.76
C THR A 69 -25.41 0.92 -39.08
N ALA A 70 -25.89 1.48 -37.96
CA ALA A 70 -27.02 0.99 -37.18
C ALA A 70 -28.32 0.90 -38.00
N ASN A 71 -29.34 0.20 -37.50
CA ASN A 71 -30.68 0.28 -38.10
C ASN A 71 -31.27 1.69 -37.96
N ASP A 72 -32.29 2.02 -38.75
CA ASP A 72 -32.78 3.40 -38.82
C ASP A 72 -33.39 3.89 -37.50
N THR A 73 -34.07 3.02 -36.76
CA THR A 73 -34.62 3.34 -35.44
C THR A 73 -33.51 3.72 -34.44
N TYR A 74 -32.49 2.86 -34.32
CA TYR A 74 -31.36 3.11 -33.42
C TYR A 74 -30.52 4.31 -33.89
N TYR A 75 -30.36 4.50 -35.19
CA TYR A 75 -29.66 5.66 -35.73
C TYR A 75 -30.37 6.97 -35.39
N ALA A 76 -31.70 6.99 -35.43
CA ALA A 76 -32.50 8.17 -35.09
C ALA A 76 -32.53 8.46 -33.58
N GLU A 77 -32.73 7.44 -32.74
CA GLU A 77 -33.06 7.65 -31.32
C GLU A 77 -32.04 7.06 -30.34
N GLY A 78 -31.08 6.27 -30.80
CA GLY A 78 -30.12 5.56 -29.94
C GLY A 78 -30.74 4.38 -29.20
N SER A 79 -30.11 3.95 -28.11
CA SER A 79 -30.64 2.89 -27.25
C SER A 79 -31.91 3.32 -26.53
N THR A 80 -32.95 2.49 -26.53
CA THR A 80 -34.09 2.65 -25.62
C THR A 80 -33.62 2.56 -24.16
N ALA A 81 -34.24 3.29 -23.24
CA ALA A 81 -33.94 3.12 -21.82
C ALA A 81 -34.26 1.68 -21.38
N THR A 82 -33.27 0.99 -20.83
CA THR A 82 -33.45 -0.34 -20.23
C THR A 82 -33.45 -0.17 -18.71
N GLN A 83 -34.61 0.07 -18.10
CA GLN A 83 -34.82 -0.18 -16.67
C GLN A 83 -36.25 -0.68 -16.43
N ASN A 84 -36.35 -1.97 -16.11
CA ASN A 84 -37.47 -2.62 -15.41
C ASN A 84 -38.90 -2.51 -15.99
N GLY A 85 -39.06 -2.21 -17.29
CA GLY A 85 -40.38 -2.14 -17.93
C GLY A 85 -41.20 -0.89 -17.57
N THR A 86 -40.64 0.02 -16.77
CA THR A 86 -41.22 1.36 -16.54
C THR A 86 -40.96 2.25 -17.75
N PRO A 87 -41.99 2.94 -18.29
CA PRO A 87 -41.80 3.93 -19.35
C PRO A 87 -40.80 5.01 -18.93
N GLU A 88 -39.84 5.31 -19.80
CA GLU A 88 -38.90 6.42 -19.62
C GLU A 88 -39.68 7.74 -19.55
N GLU A 89 -39.40 8.58 -18.55
CA GLU A 89 -40.01 9.91 -18.43
C GLU A 89 -39.68 10.76 -19.67
N SER A 90 -40.66 11.58 -20.12
CA SER A 90 -40.55 12.35 -21.37
C SER A 90 -39.29 13.25 -21.43
N ASN A 91 -38.94 13.91 -20.33
CA ASN A 91 -37.76 14.77 -20.27
C ASN A 91 -36.45 13.96 -20.32
N ALA A 92 -36.40 12.79 -19.67
CA ALA A 92 -35.25 11.90 -19.73
C ALA A 92 -35.06 11.33 -21.14
N LYS A 93 -36.16 10.91 -21.80
CA LYS A 93 -36.15 10.48 -23.19
C LYS A 93 -35.59 11.56 -24.11
N LYS A 94 -36.08 12.80 -23.97
CA LYS A 94 -35.61 13.93 -24.78
C LYS A 94 -34.11 14.16 -24.60
N ALA A 95 -33.63 14.23 -23.37
CA ALA A 95 -32.21 14.43 -23.07
C ALA A 95 -31.33 13.31 -23.63
N ARG A 96 -31.76 12.04 -23.51
CA ARG A 96 -31.05 10.88 -24.07
C ARG A 96 -30.96 10.95 -25.59
N VAL A 97 -32.07 11.25 -26.27
CA VAL A 97 -32.11 11.36 -27.72
C VAL A 97 -31.24 12.53 -28.20
N GLU A 98 -31.29 13.69 -27.53
CA GLU A 98 -30.44 14.84 -27.85
C GLU A 98 -28.95 14.50 -27.69
N ALA A 99 -28.57 13.82 -26.60
CA ALA A 99 -27.19 13.36 -26.39
C ALA A 99 -26.74 12.36 -27.47
N TRP A 100 -27.63 11.44 -27.87
CA TRP A 100 -27.37 10.49 -28.94
C TRP A 100 -27.17 11.18 -30.30
N VAL A 101 -28.08 12.10 -30.67
CA VAL A 101 -28.00 12.86 -31.92
C VAL A 101 -26.71 13.67 -31.96
N LYS A 102 -26.32 14.29 -30.84
CA LYS A 102 -25.04 15.01 -30.74
C LYS A 102 -23.85 14.08 -30.96
N LYS A 103 -23.77 12.95 -30.24
CA LYS A 103 -22.70 11.95 -30.43
C LYS A 103 -22.59 11.52 -31.89
N ARG A 104 -23.72 11.21 -32.53
CA ARG A 104 -23.77 10.82 -33.94
C ARG A 104 -23.25 11.92 -34.87
N GLN A 105 -23.69 13.17 -34.65
CA GLN A 105 -23.20 14.32 -35.41
C GLN A 105 -21.68 14.51 -35.23
N ASP A 106 -21.17 14.33 -34.02
CA ASP A 106 -19.74 14.42 -33.73
C ASP A 106 -18.97 13.35 -34.53
N VAL A 107 -19.47 12.11 -34.60
CA VAL A 107 -18.90 11.04 -35.42
C VAL A 107 -18.92 11.39 -36.92
N GLU A 108 -20.06 11.84 -37.45
CA GLU A 108 -20.20 12.20 -38.87
C GLU A 108 -19.35 13.42 -39.25
N ASN A 109 -19.09 14.30 -38.30
CA ASN A 109 -18.27 15.49 -38.52
C ASN A 109 -16.77 15.18 -38.54
N GLN A 110 -16.33 14.02 -38.05
CA GLN A 110 -14.92 13.64 -38.08
C GLN A 110 -14.42 13.54 -39.53
N ASN A 111 -13.32 14.24 -39.80
CA ASN A 111 -12.63 14.15 -41.08
C ASN A 111 -11.55 13.07 -41.02
N LYS A 112 -11.16 12.58 -42.19
CA LYS A 112 -9.97 11.74 -42.34
C LYS A 112 -8.75 12.53 -41.89
N GLU A 113 -7.76 11.82 -41.36
CA GLU A 113 -6.48 12.42 -40.99
C GLU A 113 -5.87 13.17 -42.16
N GLY A 114 -5.44 14.41 -41.93
CA GLY A 114 -4.92 15.30 -42.97
C GLY A 114 -5.96 15.94 -43.89
N SER A 115 -7.27 15.77 -43.64
CA SER A 115 -8.33 16.36 -44.45
C SER A 115 -9.23 17.32 -43.69
N THR A 116 -9.63 18.43 -44.33
CA THR A 116 -10.66 19.35 -43.82
C THR A 116 -12.05 19.09 -44.42
N THR A 117 -12.15 18.27 -45.47
CA THR A 117 -13.39 18.09 -46.24
C THR A 117 -13.81 16.62 -46.37
N ALA A 118 -12.87 15.67 -46.38
CA ALA A 118 -13.19 14.26 -46.53
C ALA A 118 -13.65 13.67 -45.19
N LYS A 119 -14.92 13.26 -45.10
CA LYS A 119 -15.46 12.61 -43.91
C LYS A 119 -14.84 11.23 -43.69
N ARG A 120 -14.49 10.95 -42.43
CA ARG A 120 -13.98 9.65 -41.97
C ARG A 120 -15.09 8.61 -41.94
N TYR A 121 -16.25 8.99 -41.40
CA TYR A 121 -17.42 8.14 -41.32
C TYR A 121 -18.56 8.69 -42.18
N VAL A 122 -19.20 7.80 -42.93
CA VAL A 122 -20.35 8.15 -43.78
C VAL A 122 -21.46 7.16 -43.48
N ARG A 123 -22.68 7.67 -43.29
CA ARG A 123 -23.86 6.85 -43.04
C ARG A 123 -24.08 5.87 -44.18
N LYS A 124 -24.16 4.58 -43.84
CA LYS A 124 -24.68 3.52 -44.71
C LYS A 124 -25.72 2.73 -43.94
N SER A 125 -26.98 2.79 -44.36
CA SER A 125 -28.06 2.11 -43.63
C SER A 125 -27.81 0.61 -43.55
N ARG A 126 -28.14 0.00 -42.40
CA ARG A 126 -27.99 -1.44 -42.16
C ARG A 126 -28.73 -2.26 -43.23
N SER A 127 -29.90 -1.80 -43.66
CA SER A 127 -30.73 -2.44 -44.69
C SER A 127 -30.07 -2.47 -46.08
N ALA A 128 -29.13 -1.56 -46.35
CA ALA A 128 -28.36 -1.52 -47.60
C ALA A 128 -27.16 -2.47 -47.62
N MET A 129 -26.95 -3.27 -46.56
CA MET A 129 -25.85 -4.23 -46.43
C MET A 129 -26.34 -5.66 -46.60
N ARG A 130 -25.47 -6.55 -47.08
CA ARG A 130 -25.73 -8.00 -47.07
C ARG A 130 -25.95 -8.49 -45.65
N LEU A 131 -26.88 -9.42 -45.45
CA LEU A 131 -27.25 -9.96 -44.14
C LEU A 131 -26.04 -10.50 -43.35
N ASP A 132 -25.11 -11.18 -44.02
CA ASP A 132 -23.89 -11.69 -43.38
C ASP A 132 -22.98 -10.56 -42.85
N THR A 133 -22.95 -9.41 -43.53
CA THR A 133 -22.21 -8.21 -43.08
C THR A 133 -22.90 -7.58 -41.88
N GLN A 134 -24.23 -7.51 -41.87
CA GLN A 134 -25.00 -7.01 -40.74
C GLN A 134 -24.69 -7.83 -39.47
N HIS A 135 -24.79 -9.16 -39.55
CA HIS A 135 -24.48 -10.05 -38.43
C HIS A 135 -23.04 -9.94 -37.94
N LYS A 136 -22.07 -9.77 -38.84
CA LYS A 136 -20.66 -9.56 -38.45
C LYS A 136 -20.48 -8.25 -37.68
N LEU A 137 -21.10 -7.16 -38.13
CA LEU A 137 -21.03 -5.86 -37.46
C LEU A 137 -21.69 -5.90 -36.08
N ASP A 138 -22.85 -6.55 -35.96
CA ASP A 138 -23.54 -6.68 -34.68
C ASP A 138 -22.72 -7.54 -33.70
N LYS A 139 -22.18 -8.68 -34.16
CA LYS A 139 -21.32 -9.55 -33.34
C LYS A 139 -20.05 -8.81 -32.89
N LEU A 140 -19.43 -8.04 -33.78
CA LEU A 140 -18.24 -7.24 -33.48
C LEU A 140 -18.54 -6.19 -32.41
N PHE A 141 -19.63 -5.43 -32.57
CA PHE A 141 -20.04 -4.40 -31.62
C PHE A 141 -20.38 -4.98 -30.25
N ILE A 142 -21.14 -6.08 -30.20
CA ILE A 142 -21.48 -6.76 -28.95
C ILE A 142 -20.21 -7.24 -28.22
N THR A 143 -19.29 -7.87 -28.96
CA THR A 143 -18.04 -8.40 -28.38
C THR A 143 -17.16 -7.26 -27.86
N ALA A 144 -16.98 -6.21 -28.66
CA ALA A 144 -16.18 -5.05 -28.28
C ALA A 144 -16.78 -4.32 -27.07
N SER A 145 -18.09 -4.11 -27.04
CA SER A 145 -18.78 -3.47 -25.91
C SER A 145 -18.66 -4.28 -24.63
N LYS A 146 -18.75 -5.62 -24.71
CA LYS A 146 -18.51 -6.50 -23.58
C LYS A 146 -17.08 -6.38 -23.05
N LEU A 147 -16.09 -6.40 -23.94
CA LEU A 147 -14.68 -6.27 -23.56
C LEU A 147 -14.39 -4.90 -22.94
N GLN A 148 -14.92 -3.82 -23.50
CA GLN A 148 -14.79 -2.48 -22.93
C GLN A 148 -15.38 -2.40 -21.51
N GLY A 149 -16.56 -3.00 -21.31
CA GLY A 149 -17.16 -3.11 -19.98
C GLY A 149 -16.32 -3.93 -19.00
N GLN A 150 -15.68 -5.01 -19.47
CA GLN A 150 -14.77 -5.80 -18.65
C GLN A 150 -13.51 -5.01 -18.27
N ILE A 151 -12.91 -4.28 -19.21
CA ILE A 151 -11.74 -3.42 -18.96
C ILE A 151 -12.09 -2.37 -17.89
N ALA A 152 -13.19 -1.64 -18.06
CA ALA A 152 -13.61 -0.62 -17.09
C ALA A 152 -13.88 -1.22 -15.70
N SER A 153 -14.51 -2.41 -15.64
CA SER A 153 -14.76 -3.13 -14.39
C SER A 153 -13.45 -3.55 -13.71
N THR A 154 -12.52 -4.16 -14.46
CA THR A 154 -11.20 -4.56 -13.96
C THR A 154 -10.41 -3.34 -13.47
N GLN A 155 -10.42 -2.23 -14.20
CA GLN A 155 -9.75 -1.00 -13.79
C GLN A 155 -10.32 -0.47 -12.47
N SER A 156 -11.64 -0.46 -12.32
CA SER A 156 -12.28 -0.10 -11.05
C SER A 156 -11.90 -1.03 -9.89
N GLN A 157 -11.76 -2.33 -10.16
CA GLN A 157 -11.33 -3.30 -9.14
C GLN A 157 -9.87 -3.09 -8.75
N ILE A 158 -8.98 -2.80 -9.71
CA ILE A 158 -7.58 -2.46 -9.45
C ILE A 158 -7.50 -1.24 -8.54
N TYR A 159 -8.19 -0.15 -8.88
CA TYR A 159 -8.21 1.05 -8.03
C TYR A 159 -8.74 0.78 -6.62
N ALA A 160 -9.79 -0.04 -6.49
CA ALA A 160 -10.30 -0.42 -5.18
C ALA A 160 -9.26 -1.23 -4.37
N LYS A 161 -8.55 -2.15 -5.03
CA LYS A 161 -7.49 -2.94 -4.39
C LYS A 161 -6.26 -2.12 -4.02
N GLU A 162 -5.87 -1.14 -4.83
CA GLU A 162 -4.82 -0.19 -4.46
C GLU A 162 -5.17 0.57 -3.18
N GLN A 163 -6.43 1.00 -3.04
CA GLN A 163 -6.91 1.65 -1.81
C GLN A 163 -6.88 0.70 -0.62
N GLU A 164 -7.27 -0.57 -0.80
CA GLU A 164 -7.15 -1.58 0.26
C GLU A 164 -5.69 -1.81 0.68
N ILE A 165 -4.76 -1.89 -0.27
CA ILE A 165 -3.32 -2.03 0.00
C ILE A 165 -2.80 -0.81 0.77
N LYS A 166 -3.08 0.41 0.30
CA LYS A 166 -2.68 1.64 1.01
C LYS A 166 -3.26 1.70 2.42
N LYS A 167 -4.53 1.31 2.59
CA LYS A 167 -5.16 1.20 3.91
C LYS A 167 -4.38 0.23 4.81
N ALA A 168 -4.05 -0.96 4.31
CA ALA A 168 -3.30 -1.97 5.07
C ALA A 168 -1.90 -1.47 5.46
N LEU A 169 -1.16 -0.87 4.51
CA LEU A 169 0.17 -0.30 4.77
C LEU A 169 0.12 0.83 5.81
N ARG A 170 -0.86 1.73 5.71
CA ARG A 170 -1.09 2.81 6.69
C ARG A 170 -1.44 2.26 8.07
N THR A 171 -2.36 1.30 8.15
CA THR A 171 -2.71 0.66 9.43
C THR A 171 -1.51 -0.08 10.02
N ALA A 172 -0.70 -0.77 9.22
CA ALA A 172 0.52 -1.41 9.71
C ALA A 172 1.54 -0.38 10.24
N LEU A 173 1.76 0.72 9.49
CA LEU A 173 2.75 1.73 9.85
C LEU A 173 2.38 2.52 11.11
N ILE A 174 1.16 3.05 11.18
CA ILE A 174 0.73 4.01 12.22
C ILE A 174 -0.51 3.56 13.00
N GLY A 175 -0.86 2.28 12.94
CA GLY A 175 -1.97 1.69 13.71
C GLY A 175 -3.34 2.25 13.31
N GLY A 176 -4.37 1.82 14.04
CA GLY A 176 -5.74 2.34 13.92
C GLY A 176 -6.41 2.07 12.57
N THR A 177 -7.64 2.59 12.44
CA THR A 177 -8.39 2.50 11.19
C THR A 177 -7.95 3.64 10.27
N ARG A 178 -7.21 3.32 9.21
CA ARG A 178 -6.76 4.31 8.22
C ARG A 178 -7.53 4.17 6.92
N ALA A 179 -7.78 5.29 6.26
CA ALA A 179 -8.30 5.28 4.89
C ALA A 179 -7.15 5.04 3.91
N GLY A 180 -7.42 4.34 2.81
CA GLY A 180 -6.46 4.18 1.70
C GLY A 180 -6.54 5.28 0.64
N THR A 181 -7.55 6.14 0.73
CA THR A 181 -7.77 7.29 -0.16
C THR A 181 -7.07 8.55 0.39
N GLY A 182 -6.84 9.52 -0.50
CA GLY A 182 -6.27 10.81 -0.13
C GLY A 182 -4.82 10.77 0.35
N ALA A 183 -4.37 11.91 0.87
CA ALA A 183 -3.03 12.06 1.42
C ALA A 183 -2.83 11.13 2.62
N LYS A 184 -1.66 10.51 2.69
CA LYS A 184 -1.27 9.68 3.84
C LYS A 184 -1.23 10.54 5.11
N PRO A 185 -1.95 10.16 6.18
CA PRO A 185 -1.90 10.88 7.44
C PRO A 185 -0.53 10.75 8.10
N ALA A 186 -0.14 11.76 8.88
CA ALA A 186 1.00 11.66 9.79
C ALA A 186 0.69 10.66 10.93
N ALA A 187 1.74 10.18 11.60
CA ALA A 187 1.56 9.40 12.82
C ALA A 187 0.86 10.24 13.90
N ASP A 188 -0.07 9.61 14.63
CA ASP A 188 -0.80 10.20 15.75
C ASP A 188 -0.67 9.29 16.98
N THR A 189 -1.29 9.69 18.09
CA THR A 189 -1.22 8.92 19.35
C THR A 189 -1.87 7.54 19.26
N GLN A 190 -2.74 7.26 18.26
CA GLN A 190 -3.33 5.93 18.10
C GLN A 190 -2.32 4.88 17.64
N ALA A 191 -1.19 5.32 17.07
CA ALA A 191 -0.11 4.42 16.67
C ALA A 191 0.56 3.76 17.88
N PHE A 192 0.54 4.41 19.06
CA PHE A 192 1.39 4.07 20.20
C PHE A 192 0.60 3.54 21.40
N GLY A 193 1.24 2.75 22.25
CA GLY A 193 0.71 2.41 23.57
C GLY A 193 0.96 3.52 24.61
N ASN A 194 0.41 3.33 25.81
CA ASN A 194 0.39 4.35 26.86
C ASN A 194 1.66 4.39 27.71
N ALA A 195 2.43 3.31 27.81
CA ALA A 195 3.67 3.27 28.58
C ALA A 195 4.56 2.17 28.02
N TYR A 196 5.88 2.28 28.16
CA TYR A 196 6.86 1.34 27.59
C TYR A 196 6.47 -0.13 27.85
N THR A 197 6.28 -0.51 29.11
CA THR A 197 6.00 -1.90 29.50
C THR A 197 4.73 -2.48 28.89
N THR A 198 3.74 -1.63 28.58
CA THR A 198 2.48 -2.05 27.93
C THR A 198 2.49 -1.88 26.42
N SER A 199 3.41 -1.07 25.89
CA SER A 199 3.58 -0.78 24.46
C SER A 199 4.53 -1.79 23.83
N CYS A 200 5.51 -2.28 24.59
CA CYS A 200 6.62 -3.08 24.12
C CYS A 200 6.56 -4.53 24.60
N ALA A 201 5.56 -4.90 25.40
CA ALA A 201 5.31 -6.26 25.84
C ALA A 201 3.81 -6.53 26.04
N GLY A 202 3.45 -7.79 26.31
CA GLY A 202 2.07 -8.22 26.50
C GLY A 202 1.30 -8.42 25.20
N ASN A 203 -0.04 -8.40 25.27
CA ASN A 203 -0.89 -8.89 24.18
C ASN A 203 -1.52 -7.78 23.32
N ALA A 204 -1.22 -6.52 23.61
CA ALA A 204 -1.88 -5.35 23.00
C ALA A 204 -0.93 -4.26 22.47
N GLY A 205 0.30 -4.21 22.98
CA GLY A 205 1.32 -3.25 22.54
C GLY A 205 2.15 -3.74 21.35
N PRO A 206 2.88 -4.86 21.48
CA PRO A 206 3.70 -5.43 20.41
C PRO A 206 2.89 -5.63 19.12
N GLY A 207 3.39 -5.11 18.00
CA GLY A 207 2.74 -5.24 16.70
C GLY A 207 1.48 -4.38 16.53
N LYS A 208 1.18 -3.48 17.48
CA LYS A 208 0.10 -2.49 17.33
C LYS A 208 0.31 -1.61 16.11
N SER A 209 1.56 -1.19 15.88
CA SER A 209 2.02 -0.52 14.66
C SER A 209 3.54 -0.62 14.56
N LEU A 210 4.08 -0.52 13.34
CA LEU A 210 5.52 -0.45 13.11
C LEU A 210 6.14 0.78 13.78
N ALA A 211 5.40 1.90 13.85
CA ALA A 211 5.85 3.09 14.56
C ALA A 211 6.02 2.84 16.06
N ASN A 212 5.10 2.11 16.69
CA ASN A 212 5.21 1.71 18.10
C ASN A 212 6.41 0.81 18.32
N ASP A 213 6.55 -0.21 17.49
CA ASP A 213 7.64 -1.18 17.62
C ASP A 213 9.01 -0.52 17.40
N LEU A 214 9.10 0.47 16.50
CA LEU A 214 10.31 1.27 16.29
C LEU A 214 10.67 2.11 17.51
N VAL A 215 9.66 2.71 18.15
CA VAL A 215 9.85 3.47 19.39
C VAL A 215 10.27 2.56 20.52
N CYS A 216 9.65 1.39 20.67
CA CYS A 216 10.04 0.39 21.66
C CYS A 216 11.46 -0.12 21.50
N LEU A 217 11.90 -0.35 20.26
CA LEU A 217 13.26 -0.82 19.98
C LEU A 217 14.34 0.21 20.36
N CYS A 218 14.02 1.50 20.20
CA CYS A 218 15.02 2.57 20.28
C CYS A 218 14.88 3.50 21.48
N GLY A 219 13.71 3.57 22.11
CA GLY A 219 13.44 4.40 23.28
C GLY A 219 13.55 3.62 24.59
N ALA A 220 13.21 4.27 25.71
CA ALA A 220 13.32 3.70 27.05
C ALA A 220 12.29 4.32 28.03
N THR A 221 12.16 3.72 29.21
CA THR A 221 11.13 4.06 30.21
C THR A 221 11.44 5.30 31.05
N THR A 222 12.71 5.63 31.29
CA THR A 222 13.09 6.70 32.25
C THR A 222 14.19 7.64 31.77
N SER A 223 14.67 7.49 30.53
CA SER A 223 15.84 8.25 30.03
C SER A 223 15.50 9.12 28.85
N THR A 224 15.69 10.43 29.03
CA THR A 224 15.82 11.45 27.98
C THR A 224 17.27 11.62 27.50
N GLY A 225 18.18 10.74 27.90
CA GLY A 225 19.58 10.79 27.48
C GLY A 225 19.78 10.33 26.03
N ALA A 226 20.70 10.98 25.28
CA ALA A 226 21.06 10.61 23.91
C ALA A 226 21.61 9.17 23.73
N ARG A 227 21.82 8.42 24.82
CA ARG A 227 22.33 7.05 24.81
C ARG A 227 21.32 6.02 24.34
N THR A 228 20.02 6.31 24.42
CA THR A 228 18.98 5.34 24.03
C THR A 228 18.84 5.22 22.51
N LEU A 229 18.86 6.34 21.77
CA LEU A 229 18.91 6.27 20.30
C LEU A 229 20.15 5.52 19.79
N LYS A 230 21.28 5.65 20.50
CA LYS A 230 22.53 4.96 20.17
C LYS A 230 22.42 3.44 20.19
N MET A 231 21.41 2.89 20.87
CA MET A 231 21.14 1.45 20.85
C MET A 231 20.69 0.96 19.48
N CYS A 232 19.98 1.80 18.72
CA CYS A 232 19.48 1.46 17.39
C CYS A 232 20.36 1.94 16.23
N THR A 233 21.11 3.03 16.44
CA THR A 233 21.87 3.63 15.35
C THR A 233 23.05 4.45 15.86
N SER A 234 24.15 4.39 15.12
CA SER A 234 25.30 5.29 15.32
C SER A 234 25.05 6.71 14.81
N ALA A 235 23.93 6.94 14.10
CA ALA A 235 23.56 8.26 13.61
C ALA A 235 23.31 9.23 14.77
N THR A 236 24.01 10.36 14.76
CA THR A 236 23.85 11.41 15.75
C THR A 236 22.62 12.26 15.42
N ALA A 237 21.46 11.93 16.00
CA ALA A 237 20.38 12.91 16.05
C ALA A 237 20.75 13.99 17.08
N ALA A 238 20.82 15.25 16.65
CA ALA A 238 21.05 16.38 17.56
C ALA A 238 20.03 16.34 18.72
N GLY A 239 20.56 16.36 19.95
CA GLY A 239 19.78 16.43 21.19
C GLY A 239 19.21 15.12 21.74
N GLY A 240 19.40 13.96 21.09
CA GLY A 240 18.83 12.69 21.58
C GLY A 240 17.29 12.72 21.67
N TYR A 241 16.70 11.97 22.60
CA TYR A 241 15.27 12.03 22.91
C TYR A 241 14.99 13.04 24.02
N THR A 242 13.98 13.89 23.84
CA THR A 242 13.56 14.85 24.88
C THR A 242 12.48 14.28 25.80
N GLN A 243 11.99 13.07 25.53
CA GLN A 243 10.91 12.39 26.24
C GLN A 243 11.26 10.90 26.42
N ASP A 244 10.69 10.29 27.45
CA ASP A 244 10.65 8.84 27.63
C ASP A 244 9.47 8.21 26.87
N ILE A 245 9.18 6.93 27.08
CA ILE A 245 7.95 6.27 26.59
C ILE A 245 6.97 6.10 27.77
N GLY A 246 6.65 7.21 28.46
CA GLY A 246 5.68 7.25 29.55
C GLY A 246 4.23 7.55 29.13
N SER A 247 4.01 7.94 27.87
CA SER A 247 2.70 8.22 27.29
C SER A 247 2.70 8.00 25.77
N ALA A 248 1.53 7.85 25.15
CA ALA A 248 1.41 7.79 23.69
C ALA A 248 1.87 9.08 23.00
N ALA A 249 1.69 10.25 23.65
CA ALA A 249 2.16 11.53 23.15
C ALA A 249 3.70 11.66 23.22
N ASN A 250 4.30 11.15 24.29
CA ASN A 250 5.74 11.07 24.42
C ASN A 250 6.32 10.11 23.36
N ALA A 251 5.71 8.94 23.18
CA ALA A 251 6.08 7.98 22.15
C ALA A 251 6.04 8.58 20.74
N LEU A 252 5.01 9.36 20.41
CA LEU A 252 4.94 10.11 19.14
C LEU A 252 6.12 11.10 18.99
N THR A 253 6.49 11.80 20.07
CA THR A 253 7.66 12.69 20.06
C THR A 253 8.96 11.91 19.85
N VAL A 254 9.11 10.76 20.51
CA VAL A 254 10.25 9.85 20.35
C VAL A 254 10.33 9.34 18.92
N TYR A 255 9.22 8.94 18.29
CA TYR A 255 9.13 8.45 16.91
C TYR A 255 9.68 9.45 15.87
N GLY A 256 9.56 10.75 16.14
CA GLY A 256 10.08 11.81 15.28
C GLY A 256 11.61 11.82 15.10
N LYS A 257 12.36 10.99 15.83
CA LYS A 257 13.82 10.84 15.69
C LYS A 257 14.26 9.62 14.86
N PRO A 258 13.83 8.37 15.14
CA PRO A 258 14.24 7.20 14.36
C PRO A 258 13.62 7.18 12.96
N GLN A 259 12.39 7.67 12.76
CA GLN A 259 11.73 7.62 11.45
C GLN A 259 12.51 8.41 10.36
N PRO A 260 12.97 9.65 10.59
CA PRO A 260 13.80 10.35 9.60
C PRO A 260 15.16 9.69 9.35
N ILE A 261 15.65 8.88 10.30
CA ILE A 261 16.89 8.11 10.12
C ILE A 261 16.61 6.93 9.19
N CYS A 262 15.54 6.17 9.41
CA CYS A 262 15.12 5.10 8.51
C CYS A 262 15.01 5.58 7.06
N ALA A 263 14.39 6.74 6.84
CA ALA A 263 14.24 7.33 5.51
C ALA A 263 15.57 7.63 4.79
N LYS A 264 16.69 7.71 5.52
CA LYS A 264 18.03 7.95 4.98
C LYS A 264 18.86 6.67 4.84
N THR A 265 18.57 5.64 5.64
CA THR A 265 19.45 4.46 5.77
C THR A 265 18.97 3.24 5.01
N ALA A 266 17.67 3.14 4.70
CA ALA A 266 17.10 2.02 3.97
C ALA A 266 16.50 2.48 2.64
N ALA A 267 16.70 1.69 1.58
CA ALA A 267 16.10 1.95 0.28
C ALA A 267 14.56 1.92 0.38
N THR A 268 13.93 2.70 -0.47
CA THR A 268 12.48 2.64 -0.69
C THR A 268 12.20 1.70 -1.85
N GLU A 269 11.39 0.68 -1.62
CA GLU A 269 10.99 -0.32 -2.62
C GLU A 269 9.46 -0.32 -2.78
N ASP A 270 8.99 -0.89 -3.88
CA ASP A 270 7.56 -1.07 -4.13
C ASP A 270 7.03 -2.21 -3.26
N ALA A 271 5.78 -2.09 -2.81
CA ALA A 271 5.10 -3.06 -1.95
C ALA A 271 4.63 -4.29 -2.75
N THR A 272 5.57 -5.00 -3.38
CA THR A 272 5.31 -6.25 -4.09
C THR A 272 5.10 -7.41 -3.11
N PRO A 273 4.43 -8.50 -3.53
CA PRO A 273 4.32 -9.71 -2.72
C PRO A 273 5.68 -10.25 -2.25
N GLU A 274 6.69 -10.20 -3.12
CA GLU A 274 8.06 -10.63 -2.84
C GLU A 274 8.71 -9.75 -1.77
N ALA A 275 8.66 -8.42 -1.94
CA ALA A 275 9.25 -7.48 -1.00
C ALA A 275 8.60 -7.59 0.39
N ILE A 276 7.27 -7.74 0.47
CA ILE A 276 6.56 -7.96 1.73
C ILE A 276 6.97 -9.30 2.36
N THR A 277 7.11 -10.37 1.56
CA THR A 277 7.51 -11.70 2.06
C THR A 277 8.93 -11.68 2.60
N GLU A 278 9.87 -11.06 1.89
CA GLU A 278 11.26 -10.89 2.34
C GLU A 278 11.34 -10.05 3.61
N ALA A 279 10.53 -8.99 3.70
CA ALA A 279 10.45 -8.14 4.87
C ALA A 279 9.94 -8.90 6.12
N ILE A 280 8.92 -9.75 5.95
CA ILE A 280 8.42 -10.64 7.02
C ILE A 280 9.49 -11.69 7.40
N ALA A 281 10.16 -12.29 6.42
CA ALA A 281 11.23 -13.26 6.67
C ALA A 281 12.41 -12.64 7.43
N ALA A 282 12.83 -11.43 7.05
CA ALA A 282 13.89 -10.70 7.75
C ALA A 282 13.48 -10.35 9.20
N PHE A 283 12.26 -9.88 9.40
CA PHE A 283 11.72 -9.60 10.75
C PHE A 283 11.70 -10.85 11.63
N THR A 284 11.09 -11.92 11.13
CA THR A 284 10.97 -13.19 11.87
C THR A 284 12.32 -13.84 12.15
N GLY A 285 13.27 -13.77 11.22
CA GLY A 285 14.62 -14.29 11.41
C GLY A 285 15.46 -13.50 12.42
N ALA A 286 15.07 -12.27 12.75
CA ALA A 286 15.73 -11.43 13.75
C ALA A 286 15.15 -11.60 15.17
N LEU A 287 14.00 -12.28 15.32
CA LEU A 287 13.44 -12.60 16.63
C LEU A 287 14.36 -13.57 17.39
N GLY A 288 14.53 -13.32 18.70
CA GLY A 288 15.34 -14.17 19.58
C GLY A 288 16.83 -14.22 19.26
N ARG A 289 17.33 -13.27 18.45
CA ARG A 289 18.73 -13.23 18.03
C ARG A 289 19.71 -13.03 19.19
N HIS A 290 19.29 -12.33 20.24
CA HIS A 290 20.11 -12.15 21.44
C HIS A 290 20.07 -13.42 22.31
N THR A 291 21.18 -14.15 22.31
CA THR A 291 21.33 -15.41 23.05
C THR A 291 21.79 -15.19 24.49
N GLY A 292 21.73 -16.24 25.32
CA GLY A 292 22.19 -16.19 26.71
C GLY A 292 21.11 -15.78 27.72
N LEU A 293 19.85 -15.66 27.29
CA LEU A 293 18.71 -15.39 28.16
C LEU A 293 18.17 -16.70 28.74
N THR A 294 18.65 -17.09 29.92
CA THR A 294 18.39 -18.40 30.53
C THR A 294 17.12 -18.45 31.38
N THR A 295 16.72 -17.31 31.94
CA THR A 295 15.56 -17.13 32.83
C THR A 295 14.41 -16.40 32.14
N ALA A 296 14.67 -15.80 30.98
CA ALA A 296 13.68 -15.19 30.11
C ALA A 296 12.63 -16.20 29.59
N THR A 297 11.42 -15.71 29.33
CA THR A 297 10.30 -16.52 28.86
C THR A 297 10.60 -17.09 27.47
N ASN A 298 10.54 -18.41 27.29
CA ASN A 298 11.00 -19.07 26.07
C ASN A 298 12.43 -18.68 25.65
N LYS A 299 13.28 -18.31 26.63
CA LYS A 299 14.66 -17.88 26.39
C LYS A 299 14.77 -16.71 25.41
N GLY A 300 13.78 -15.81 25.40
CA GLY A 300 13.73 -14.65 24.51
C GLY A 300 13.41 -14.94 23.04
N ALA A 301 12.97 -16.16 22.69
CA ALA A 301 12.75 -16.56 21.29
C ALA A 301 11.79 -15.65 20.49
N TYR A 302 10.92 -14.90 21.18
CA TYR A 302 9.94 -13.99 20.57
C TYR A 302 10.24 -12.51 20.82
N VAL A 303 11.47 -12.19 21.22
CA VAL A 303 11.91 -10.82 21.51
C VAL A 303 12.64 -10.25 20.28
N PHE A 304 12.27 -9.04 19.88
CA PHE A 304 12.95 -8.26 18.86
C PHE A 304 13.78 -7.17 19.52
N GLY A 305 15.10 -7.20 19.34
CA GLY A 305 16.07 -6.35 20.05
C GLY A 305 16.57 -6.97 21.35
N LYS A 306 17.41 -6.23 22.08
CA LYS A 306 18.07 -6.70 23.30
C LYS A 306 17.16 -6.55 24.53
N GLY A 307 16.57 -7.66 24.95
CA GLY A 307 15.82 -7.77 26.21
C GLY A 307 16.68 -8.09 27.43
N GLU A 308 16.02 -8.14 28.59
CA GLU A 308 16.59 -8.56 29.86
C GLU A 308 16.52 -10.09 30.02
N ASP A 309 17.49 -10.69 30.71
CA ASP A 309 17.39 -12.09 31.14
C ASP A 309 16.53 -12.18 32.41
N ASN A 310 15.22 -11.98 32.25
CA ASN A 310 14.21 -12.22 33.27
C ASN A 310 12.82 -12.37 32.61
N ALA A 311 11.79 -12.68 33.41
CA ALA A 311 10.43 -12.88 32.91
C ALA A 311 9.79 -11.62 32.28
N ALA A 312 10.29 -10.43 32.60
CA ALA A 312 9.83 -9.14 32.10
C ALA A 312 10.80 -8.58 31.05
N GLU A 313 11.06 -9.35 29.99
CA GLU A 313 12.15 -9.16 29.02
C GLU A 313 12.28 -7.73 28.44
N CYS A 314 11.21 -6.96 28.34
CA CYS A 314 11.22 -5.58 27.82
C CYS A 314 10.70 -4.57 28.86
N THR A 315 11.55 -4.16 29.81
CA THR A 315 11.22 -3.11 30.79
C THR A 315 11.69 -1.70 30.40
N GLY A 316 12.58 -1.58 29.42
CA GLY A 316 13.06 -0.29 28.89
C GLY A 316 14.13 0.36 29.77
N GLY A 317 15.01 -0.45 30.36
CA GLY A 317 16.15 0.01 31.17
C GLY A 317 17.22 0.71 30.32
N ALA A 318 17.23 2.04 30.34
CA ALA A 318 18.20 2.84 29.58
C ALA A 318 19.66 2.71 30.08
N GLY A 319 19.83 2.44 31.38
CA GLY A 319 21.16 2.25 31.99
C GLY A 319 21.82 0.93 31.60
N SER A 320 21.05 -0.04 31.11
CA SER A 320 21.47 -1.41 30.82
C SER A 320 21.49 -1.77 29.33
N GLN A 321 21.20 -0.80 28.44
CA GLN A 321 21.09 -1.01 26.99
C GLN A 321 20.04 -2.07 26.62
N GLN A 322 18.89 -2.04 27.31
CA GLN A 322 17.84 -3.05 27.20
C GLN A 322 16.56 -2.41 26.67
N SER A 323 16.43 -2.43 25.34
CA SER A 323 15.23 -2.01 24.62
C SER A 323 14.87 -3.04 23.57
N CYS A 324 13.59 -3.37 23.52
CA CYS A 324 13.08 -4.48 22.73
C CYS A 324 11.56 -4.43 22.62
N VAL A 325 11.04 -5.28 21.75
CA VAL A 325 9.62 -5.62 21.65
C VAL A 325 9.46 -7.10 21.93
N ASN A 326 8.59 -7.45 22.88
CA ASN A 326 8.32 -8.83 23.27
C ASN A 326 6.98 -9.30 22.67
N TYR A 327 7.03 -10.13 21.63
CA TYR A 327 5.84 -10.65 20.95
C TYR A 327 5.26 -11.91 21.58
N HIS A 328 5.84 -12.42 22.68
CA HIS A 328 5.42 -13.68 23.29
C HIS A 328 3.91 -13.74 23.53
N GLY A 329 3.36 -12.72 24.19
CA GLY A 329 1.94 -12.66 24.53
C GLY A 329 1.00 -12.54 23.34
N VAL A 330 1.46 -11.92 22.24
CA VAL A 330 0.69 -11.84 20.99
C VAL A 330 0.65 -13.21 20.30
N ILE A 331 1.79 -13.90 20.25
CA ILE A 331 1.93 -15.20 19.58
C ILE A 331 1.15 -16.28 20.32
N THR A 332 1.26 -16.36 21.66
CA THR A 332 0.52 -17.36 22.44
C THR A 332 -0.98 -17.18 22.33
N LYS A 333 -1.47 -15.94 22.46
CA LYS A 333 -2.90 -15.62 22.30
C LYS A 333 -3.42 -15.95 20.89
N ALA A 334 -2.59 -15.82 19.86
CA ALA A 334 -2.97 -16.20 18.50
C ALA A 334 -3.05 -17.72 18.31
N GLN A 335 -2.20 -18.48 19.01
CA GLN A 335 -2.21 -19.95 19.01
C GLN A 335 -3.45 -20.53 19.73
N GLU A 336 -3.93 -19.91 20.81
CA GLU A 336 -5.14 -20.32 21.53
C GLU A 336 -6.44 -20.24 20.69
N LYS A 337 -6.41 -19.48 19.60
CA LYS A 337 -7.57 -19.27 18.71
C LYS A 337 -7.58 -20.19 17.48
N ARG A 338 -6.55 -21.02 17.30
CA ARG A 338 -6.44 -21.99 16.20
C ARG A 338 -6.79 -23.38 16.70
#